data_AF-A0A9D8GN98-F1
#
_entry.id   AF-A0A9D8GN98-F1
#
_cell.length_a   1.000
_cell.length_b   1.000
_cell.length_c   1.000
_cell.angle_alpha   90.00
_cell.angle_beta   90.00
_cell.angle_gamma   90.00
#
_symmetry.space_group_name_H-M   'P 1'
#
loop_
_entity.id
_entity.type
_entity.pdbx_description
1 polymer ?
#
loop_
_entity_poly.entity_id
_entity_poly.type
_entity_poly.pdbx_seq_one_letter_code
_entity_poly.pdbx_strand_id
1 'polypeptide(L)' 'MDRRNKTRRPYGLSALSSNVDYWLARAEEARTMADSMMHVETKETLLSIAEGYDRLAGNAEKRRPASARRGRARQSSN' A
#
# COMPACT_ATOMS: atom_id res chain seq x y z
N MET A 1 -32.81 -26.52 -2.59
CA MET A 1 -31.44 -26.98 -2.89
C MET A 1 -30.72 -25.83 -3.58
N ASP A 2 -30.20 -24.86 -2.81
CA ASP A 2 -29.54 -23.66 -3.34
C ASP A 2 -28.03 -23.85 -3.45
N ARG A 3 -27.53 -23.69 -4.68
CA ARG A 3 -26.11 -23.73 -5.00
C ARG A 3 -25.44 -22.46 -4.48
N ARG A 4 -24.79 -22.59 -3.32
CA ARG A 4 -23.79 -21.63 -2.82
C ARG A 4 -22.68 -21.47 -3.86
N ASN A 5 -22.76 -20.48 -4.74
CA ASN A 5 -21.60 -20.07 -5.53
C ASN A 5 -20.80 -19.01 -4.78
N LYS A 6 -19.54 -19.37 -4.60
CA LYS A 6 -18.50 -18.80 -3.77
C LYS A 6 -17.85 -17.64 -4.51
N THR A 7 -18.47 -16.46 -4.47
CA THR A 7 -17.84 -15.21 -4.91
C THR A 7 -17.95 -14.13 -3.84
N ARG A 8 -17.50 -14.47 -2.63
CA ARG A 8 -16.91 -13.43 -1.78
C ARG A 8 -15.57 -13.08 -2.41
N ARG A 9 -15.51 -11.97 -3.14
CA ARG A 9 -14.25 -11.28 -3.44
C ARG A 9 -14.00 -10.28 -2.29
N PRO A 10 -13.27 -10.62 -1.22
CA PRO A 10 -12.97 -9.66 -0.15
C PRO A 10 -11.67 -8.90 -0.43
N TYR A 11 -11.39 -8.56 -1.69
CA TYR A 11 -10.23 -7.74 -2.03
C TYR A 11 -10.69 -6.65 -2.99
N GLY A 12 -11.57 -5.79 -2.47
CA GLY A 12 -11.73 -4.46 -3.01
C GLY A 12 -10.39 -3.74 -2.95
N LEU A 13 -10.14 -2.88 -3.93
CA LEU A 13 -8.98 -2.01 -4.16
C LEU A 13 -8.53 -1.14 -2.96
N SER A 14 -9.08 -1.37 -1.77
CA SER A 14 -8.81 -0.67 -0.51
C SER A 14 -7.75 -1.35 0.36
N ALA A 15 -7.52 -2.67 0.23
CA ALA A 15 -6.50 -3.38 1.01
C ALA A 15 -5.06 -3.18 0.46
N LEU A 16 -4.93 -2.86 -0.83
CA LEU A 16 -3.65 -2.54 -1.45
C LEU A 16 -3.19 -1.11 -1.10
N SER A 17 -4.11 -0.17 -0.85
CA SER A 17 -3.77 1.21 -0.54
C SER A 17 -3.33 1.44 0.91
N SER A 18 -3.46 0.43 1.79
CA SER A 18 -3.06 0.51 3.20
C SER A 18 -1.72 -0.17 3.51
N ASN A 19 -1.12 -0.90 2.57
CA ASN A 19 0.16 -1.58 2.78
C ASN A 19 1.32 -0.71 2.29
N VAL A 20 1.98 -0.05 3.24
CA VAL A 20 3.19 0.77 3.00
C VAL A 20 4.26 -0.05 2.29
N ASP A 21 4.49 -1.29 2.75
CA ASP A 21 5.52 -2.19 2.22
C ASP A 21 5.29 -2.54 0.75
N TYR A 22 4.02 -2.62 0.31
CA TYR A 22 3.69 -2.89 -1.09
C TYR A 22 4.12 -1.75 -2.02
N TRP A 23 3.89 -0.50 -1.60
CA TRP A 23 4.28 0.67 -2.38
C TRP A 23 5.80 0.88 -2.37
N LEU A 24 6.47 0.62 -1.24
CA LEU A 24 7.92 0.70 -1.15
C LEU A 24 8.62 -0.33 -2.05
N ALA A 25 8.15 -1.57 -2.06
CA ALA A 25 8.69 -2.62 -2.94
C ALA A 25 8.56 -2.21 -4.43
N ARG A 26 7.44 -1.57 -4.79
CA ARG A 26 7.22 -1.10 -6.16
C ARG A 26 8.09 0.10 -6.53
N ALA A 27 8.38 0.99 -5.58
CA ALA A 27 9.31 2.09 -5.76
C ALA A 27 10.74 1.58 -5.99
N GLU A 28 11.18 0.59 -5.22
CA GLU A 28 12.50 -0.03 -5.36
C GLU A 28 12.68 -0.76 -6.70
N GLU A 29 11.67 -1.49 -7.14
CA GLU A 29 11.67 -2.15 -8.45
C GLU A 29 11.79 -1.13 -9.60
N ALA A 30 11.04 -0.03 -9.52
CA ALA A 30 11.12 1.04 -10.51
C ALA A 30 12.51 1.71 -10.55
N ARG A 31 13.14 1.94 -9.39
CA ARG A 31 14.53 2.45 -9.30
C ARG A 31 15.54 1.46 -9.90
N THR A 32 15.38 0.17 -9.62
CA THR A 32 16.24 -0.89 -10.17
C THR A 32 16.14 -0.95 -11.69
N MET A 33 14.92 -0.85 -12.23
CA MET A 33 14.71 -0.75 -13.68
C MET A 33 15.35 0.52 -14.24
N ALA A 34 15.19 1.67 -13.59
CA ALA A 34 15.77 2.94 -14.00
C ALA A 34 17.31 2.91 -14.05
N ASP A 35 17.95 2.18 -13.13
CA ASP A 35 19.41 2.01 -13.10
C ASP A 35 19.93 1.21 -14.32
N SER A 36 19.14 0.24 -14.79
CA SER A 36 19.45 -0.55 -15.98
C SER A 36 19.14 0.14 -17.32
N MET A 37 18.50 1.33 -17.30
CA MET A 37 18.11 2.04 -18.53
C MET A 37 19.26 2.86 -19.11
N MET A 38 19.48 2.70 -20.42
CA MET A 38 20.47 3.48 -21.18
C MET A 38 19.96 4.87 -21.60
N HIS A 39 18.65 5.03 -21.75
CA HIS A 39 18.04 6.28 -22.18
C HIS A 39 17.70 7.15 -20.97
N VAL A 40 18.24 8.37 -20.92
CA VAL A 40 18.06 9.32 -19.82
C VAL A 40 16.58 9.65 -19.60
N GLU A 41 15.82 9.89 -20.67
CA GLU A 41 14.38 10.18 -20.59
C GLU A 41 13.57 9.02 -19.98
N THR A 42 13.89 7.79 -20.36
CA THR A 42 13.25 6.59 -19.79
C THR A 42 13.62 6.42 -18.31
N LYS A 43 14.89 6.67 -17.96
CA LYS A 43 15.36 6.66 -16.57
C LYS A 43 14.63 7.70 -15.72
N GLU A 44 14.52 8.93 -16.19
CA GLU A 44 13.79 10.01 -15.50
C GLU A 44 12.31 9.67 -15.32
N THR A 45 11.68 9.07 -16.32
CA THR A 45 10.28 8.63 -16.24
C THR A 45 10.10 7.56 -15.16
N LEU A 46 10.99 6.56 -15.10
CA LEU A 46 10.92 5.50 -14.08
C LEU A 46 11.21 6.01 -12.66
N LEU A 47 12.12 6.97 -12.51
CA LEU A 47 12.39 7.64 -11.23
C LEU A 47 11.17 8.45 -10.76
N SER A 48 10.50 9.17 -11.67
CA SER A 48 9.25 9.88 -11.36
C SER A 48 8.13 8.93 -10.90
N ILE A 49 8.03 7.75 -11.52
CA ILE A 49 7.10 6.70 -11.09
C ILE A 49 7.47 6.18 -9.69
N ALA A 50 8.76 5.97 -9.40
CA ALA A 50 9.22 5.54 -8.07
C ALA A 50 8.86 6.57 -6.99
N GLU A 51 9.07 7.87 -7.24
CA GLU A 51 8.63 8.94 -6.34
C GLU A 51 7.11 8.95 -6.14
N GLY A 52 6.34 8.64 -7.20
CA GLY A 52 4.90 8.47 -7.11
C GLY A 52 4.50 7.38 -6.11
N TYR A 53 5.21 6.25 -6.10
CA TYR A 53 4.98 5.17 -5.15
C TYR A 53 5.38 5.54 -3.71
N ASP A 54 6.48 6.27 -3.49
CA ASP A 54 6.86 6.76 -2.16
C ASP A 54 5.78 7.68 -1.56
N ARG A 55 5.18 8.55 -2.38
CA ARG A 55 4.07 9.42 -1.95
C ARG A 55 2.83 8.60 -1.56
N LEU A 56 2.54 7.52 -2.27
CA LEU A 56 1.46 6.60 -1.91
C LEU A 56 1.75 5.87 -0.59
N ALA A 57 2.98 5.43 -0.38
CA ALA A 57 3.43 4.81 0.87
C ALA A 57 3.24 5.76 2.07
N GLY A 58 3.67 7.02 1.95
CA GLY A 58 3.50 8.03 3.01
C GLY A 58 2.03 8.37 3.30
N ASN A 59 1.16 8.31 2.28
CA ASN A 59 -0.29 8.50 2.47
C ASN A 59 -0.95 7.28 3.15
N ALA A 60 -0.46 6.07 2.89
CA ALA A 60 -0.90 4.85 3.55
C ALA A 60 -0.55 4.86 5.05
N GLU A 61 0.64 5.35 5.41
CA GLU A 61 1.07 5.51 6.79
C GLU A 61 0.17 6.48 7.57
N LYS A 62 -0.13 7.64 6.98
CA LYS A 62 -1.03 8.66 7.56
C LYS A 62 -2.46 8.16 7.76
N ARG A 63 -2.89 7.17 6.96
CA ARG A 63 -4.22 6.55 7.06
C ARG A 63 -4.31 5.46 8.11
N ARG A 64 -3.22 5.04 8.76
CA ARG A 64 -3.27 4.05 9.85
C ARG A 64 -3.98 4.70 11.05
N PRO A 65 -5.25 4.34 11.31
CA PRO A 65 -6.03 5.06 12.30
C PRO A 65 -5.45 4.83 13.70
N ALA A 66 -5.37 5.89 14.49
CA ALA A 66 -5.00 5.85 15.91
C ALA A 66 -6.00 5.06 16.80
N SER A 67 -6.98 4.37 16.20
CA SER A 67 -8.02 3.60 16.88
C SER A 67 -7.49 2.38 17.65
N ALA A 68 -6.25 1.94 17.40
CA ALA A 68 -5.60 0.93 18.24
C ALA A 68 -5.22 1.42 19.66
N ARG A 69 -5.30 2.74 19.94
CA ARG A 69 -4.85 3.33 21.21
C ARG A 69 -5.96 3.62 22.23
N ARG A 70 -7.22 3.27 21.94
CA ARG A 70 -8.40 3.52 22.80
C ARG A 70 -9.24 2.25 23.02
N GLY A 71 -8.61 1.13 23.35
CA GLY A 71 -9.31 -0.14 23.63
C GLY A 71 -9.11 -0.72 25.04
N ARG A 72 -8.24 -0.16 25.90
CA ARG A 72 -7.76 -0.87 27.11
C ARG A 72 -7.89 -0.13 28.45
N ALA A 73 -8.85 0.78 28.61
CA ALA A 73 -8.96 1.57 29.85
C ALA A 73 -10.40 1.77 30.38
N ARG A 74 -11.33 0.86 30.09
CA ARG A 74 -12.73 0.97 30.57
C ARG A 74 -13.35 -0.31 31.12
N GLN A 75 -12.57 -1.37 31.36
CA GLN A 75 -13.10 -2.60 31.95
C GLN A 75 -12.32 -2.92 33.22
N SER A 76 -12.70 -2.28 34.32
CA SER A 76 -12.52 -2.83 35.67
C SER A 76 -13.47 -2.10 36.62
N SER A 77 -14.72 -2.53 36.62
CA SER A 77 -15.63 -2.34 37.75
C SER A 77 -16.75 -3.38 37.62
N ASN A 78 -16.57 -4.52 38.28
CA ASN A 78 -17.64 -5.23 38.98
C ASN A 78 -17.00 -6.18 40.01
#